data_AF-A0AAD7UH04-F1
#
_entry.id   AF-A0AAD7UH04-F1
#
_cell.length_a   1.000
_cell.length_b   1.000
_cell.length_c   1.000
_cell.angle_alpha   90.00
_cell.angle_beta   90.00
_cell.angle_gamma   90.00
#
_symmetry.space_group_name_H-M   'P 1'
#
loop_
_entity.id
_entity.type
_entity.pdbx_description
1 polymer ?
#
loop_
_entity_poly.entity_id
_entity_poly.type
_entity_poly.pdbx_seq_one_letter_code
_entity_poly.pdbx_strand_id
1 'polypeptide(L)'
;MEEIMSQLSNGALDRLYTNPWTCVGVLQMLSEVEQQWLLRAALTREDEAPARLAELRLVVDGRIAENVATHFVAALGGLKEPWETLPPGKKHPSTEQLTEWMVWRWTTVLIYVTGEDMDGRSEPQTRIVELLKKAGIMRGDEELEITSLGLEFLLRPRHEQIWELVKTYLSEDEDVVSLLLTMSFCTFGNAYPISALTDAQRACLPVLGGLGLLYQRSKSTDRFYPTRLGIQVAFGGGAADDTTIKIIVQTNFQVMAYTDAKANTSALVVGMLSLFATLRCRLPNLVIGDITRTSVRACVGKGIAIDQIFRFLQAHKKVEKPLPANVLDQMRLWAGEDNRVKYAHGSLIANLPPSIFPKLLHRINKHRPDWLLWHDDTRLFVHVDAEPSVRRLLRPNHAAAASSSYP
;
A
#
# COMPACT_ATOMS: atom_id res chain seq x y z
N MET A 1 -8.30 5.50 1.33
CA MET A 1 -9.33 6.24 0.55
C MET A 1 -9.08 7.73 0.55
N GLU A 2 -8.55 8.28 1.64
CA GLU A 2 -8.14 9.69 1.79
C GLU A 2 -7.32 10.24 0.61
N GLU A 3 -6.25 9.55 0.22
CA GLU A 3 -5.37 9.97 -0.89
C GLU A 3 -6.09 10.03 -2.25
N ILE A 4 -7.12 9.20 -2.46
CA ILE A 4 -7.89 9.22 -3.70
C ILE A 4 -8.82 10.43 -3.70
N MET A 5 -9.42 10.75 -2.56
CA MET A 5 -10.33 11.90 -2.43
C MET A 5 -9.61 13.23 -2.70
N SER A 6 -8.34 13.37 -2.30
CA SER A 6 -7.56 14.59 -2.60
C SER A 6 -7.10 14.70 -4.06
N GLN A 7 -7.08 13.59 -4.80
CA GLN A 7 -6.73 13.56 -6.23
C GLN A 7 -7.92 13.85 -7.15
N LEU A 8 -9.15 13.76 -6.63
CA LEU A 8 -10.37 14.02 -7.40
C LEU A 8 -10.54 15.50 -7.70
N SER A 9 -11.09 15.80 -8.88
CA SER A 9 -11.40 17.18 -9.25
C SER A 9 -12.50 17.79 -8.37
N ASN A 10 -12.50 19.12 -8.23
CA ASN A 10 -13.52 19.83 -7.45
C ASN A 10 -14.96 19.49 -7.87
N GLY A 11 -15.21 19.37 -9.18
CA GLY A 11 -16.52 19.00 -9.70
C GLY A 11 -16.90 17.54 -9.37
N ALA A 12 -15.90 16.66 -9.23
CA ALA A 12 -16.14 15.29 -8.82
C ALA A 12 -16.49 15.17 -7.34
N LEU A 13 -15.83 15.94 -6.48
CA LEU A 13 -16.16 16.03 -5.06
C LEU A 13 -17.59 16.56 -4.86
N ASP A 14 -17.97 17.62 -5.58
CA ASP A 14 -19.32 18.19 -5.48
C ASP A 14 -20.41 17.17 -5.91
N ARG A 15 -20.13 16.33 -6.93
CA ARG A 15 -21.01 15.22 -7.35
C ARG A 15 -21.05 14.08 -6.33
N LEU A 16 -19.90 13.71 -5.76
CA LEU A 16 -19.81 12.70 -4.70
C LEU A 16 -20.68 13.07 -3.51
N TYR A 17 -20.67 14.33 -3.08
CA TYR A 17 -21.44 14.81 -1.92
C TYR A 17 -22.96 14.90 -2.14
N THR A 18 -23.46 14.63 -3.35
CA THR A 18 -24.92 14.50 -3.59
C THR A 18 -25.52 13.23 -2.98
N ASN A 19 -24.70 12.22 -2.70
CA ASN A 19 -25.13 10.99 -2.08
C ASN A 19 -24.97 11.09 -0.54
N PRO A 20 -26.02 10.86 0.27
CA PRO A 20 -25.89 10.87 1.72
C PRO A 20 -24.87 9.86 2.27
N TRP A 21 -24.68 8.72 1.61
CA TRP A 21 -23.80 7.66 2.09
C TRP A 21 -22.32 7.95 1.88
N THR A 22 -21.97 8.64 0.80
CA THR A 22 -20.60 9.13 0.58
C THR A 22 -20.25 10.19 1.61
N CYS A 23 -21.20 11.06 1.99
CA CYS A 23 -21.06 12.02 3.07
C CYS A 23 -20.79 11.34 4.43
N VAL A 24 -21.56 10.31 4.81
CA VAL A 24 -21.27 9.52 6.03
C VAL A 24 -19.91 8.85 5.92
N GLY A 25 -19.58 8.27 4.77
CA GLY A 25 -18.31 7.60 4.54
C GLY A 25 -17.14 8.55 4.71
N VAL A 26 -17.19 9.73 4.12
CA VAL A 26 -16.15 10.75 4.27
C VAL A 26 -16.05 11.21 5.72
N LEU A 27 -17.17 11.40 6.43
CA LEU A 27 -17.16 11.70 7.86
C LEU A 27 -16.42 10.62 8.67
N GLN A 28 -16.64 9.34 8.39
CA GLN A 28 -15.96 8.22 9.06
C GLN A 28 -14.45 8.15 8.78
N MET A 29 -13.97 8.76 7.70
CA MET A 29 -12.54 8.85 7.37
C MET A 29 -11.84 10.06 8.03
N LEU A 30 -12.59 11.00 8.57
CA LEU A 30 -12.02 12.15 9.24
C LEU A 30 -11.51 11.74 10.62
N SER A 31 -10.45 12.42 11.07
CA SER A 31 -9.97 12.29 12.44
C SER A 31 -11.02 12.79 13.43
N GLU A 32 -10.95 12.34 14.69
CA GLU A 32 -11.89 12.77 15.74
C GLU A 32 -11.96 14.30 15.89
N VAL A 33 -10.83 14.99 15.69
CA VAL A 33 -10.75 16.46 15.76
C VAL A 33 -11.52 17.10 14.61
N GLU A 34 -11.37 16.59 13.40
CA GLU A 34 -12.07 17.10 12.21
C GLU A 34 -13.58 16.82 12.29
N GLN A 35 -13.97 15.66 12.80
CA GLN A 35 -15.38 15.33 13.06
C GLN A 35 -15.99 16.28 14.09
N GLN A 36 -15.31 16.52 15.21
CA GLN A 36 -15.75 17.47 16.23
C GLN A 36 -15.84 18.89 15.67
N TRP A 37 -14.87 19.30 14.86
CA TRP A 37 -14.88 20.60 14.18
C TRP A 37 -16.11 20.73 13.29
N LEU A 38 -16.40 19.74 12.43
CA LEU A 38 -17.58 19.75 11.56
C LEU A 38 -18.89 19.79 12.36
N LEU A 39 -19.01 19.02 13.44
CA LEU A 39 -20.20 19.02 14.28
C LEU A 39 -20.43 20.37 14.96
N ARG A 40 -19.37 21.08 15.36
CA ARG A 40 -19.48 22.45 15.87
C ARG A 40 -19.77 23.46 14.77
N ALA A 41 -19.14 23.32 13.60
CA ALA A 41 -19.38 24.15 12.42
C ALA A 41 -20.83 24.08 11.91
N ALA A 42 -21.52 22.95 12.15
CA ALA A 42 -22.95 22.79 11.87
C ALA A 42 -23.84 23.68 12.76
N LEU A 43 -23.37 24.04 13.96
CA LEU A 43 -24.10 24.82 14.96
C LEU A 43 -23.63 26.27 15.06
N THR A 44 -22.34 26.53 14.86
CA THR A 44 -21.68 27.83 15.04
C THR A 44 -20.63 28.05 13.96
N ARG A 45 -20.45 29.29 13.49
CA ARG A 45 -19.36 29.64 12.56
C ARG A 45 -18.02 29.55 13.30
N GLU A 46 -17.05 28.86 12.73
CA GLU A 46 -15.67 28.77 13.26
C GLU A 46 -14.68 29.42 12.28
N ASP A 47 -13.74 30.21 12.78
CA ASP A 47 -12.88 31.07 11.94
C ASP A 47 -11.53 30.44 11.52
N GLU A 48 -11.25 29.18 11.90
CA GLU A 48 -10.06 28.45 11.44
C GLU A 48 -10.40 26.98 11.14
N ALA A 49 -10.61 26.67 9.85
CA ALA A 49 -10.86 25.31 9.41
C ALA A 49 -9.53 24.54 9.23
N PRO A 50 -9.43 23.28 9.69
CA PRO A 50 -8.35 22.38 9.33
C PRO A 50 -8.14 22.35 7.81
N ALA A 51 -6.88 22.45 7.35
CA ALA A 51 -6.55 22.50 5.92
C ALA A 51 -7.16 21.34 5.12
N ARG A 52 -7.20 20.14 5.71
CA ARG A 52 -7.79 18.94 5.11
C ARG A 52 -9.30 19.07 4.85
N LEU A 53 -10.05 19.78 5.70
CA LEU A 53 -11.49 20.02 5.46
C LEU A 53 -11.72 20.98 4.28
N ALA A 54 -10.80 21.93 4.07
CA ALA A 54 -10.82 22.83 2.93
C ALA A 54 -10.41 22.10 1.63
N GLU A 55 -9.39 21.23 1.68
CA GLU A 55 -8.97 20.38 0.55
C GLU A 55 -10.11 19.46 0.07
N LEU A 56 -10.85 18.85 1.01
CA LEU A 56 -12.00 18.02 0.70
C LEU A 56 -13.27 18.82 0.35
N ARG A 57 -13.21 20.16 0.32
CA ARG A 57 -14.35 21.06 0.06
C ARG A 57 -15.56 20.82 0.97
N LEU A 58 -15.33 20.32 2.18
CA LEU A 58 -16.38 20.16 3.18
C LEU A 58 -16.75 21.50 3.82
N VAL A 59 -15.84 22.48 3.74
CA VAL A 59 -15.97 23.80 4.35
C VAL A 59 -15.68 24.89 3.33
N VAL A 60 -16.55 25.90 3.29
CA VAL A 60 -16.37 27.15 2.53
C VAL A 60 -16.55 28.30 3.51
N ASP A 61 -15.55 29.19 3.60
CA ASP A 61 -15.57 30.39 4.47
C ASP A 61 -15.93 30.13 5.95
N GLY A 62 -15.44 29.03 6.53
CA GLY A 62 -15.67 28.68 7.94
C GLY A 62 -17.06 28.11 8.23
N ARG A 63 -17.81 27.71 7.17
CA ARG A 63 -19.09 27.01 7.27
C ARG A 63 -19.07 25.73 6.44
N ILE A 64 -19.89 24.75 6.83
CA ILE A 64 -20.08 23.54 6.02
C ILE A 64 -20.66 23.94 4.67
N ALA A 65 -20.12 23.37 3.59
CA ALA A 65 -20.62 23.61 2.24
C ALA A 65 -22.12 23.22 2.15
N GLU A 66 -22.92 24.00 1.42
CA GLU A 66 -24.39 23.86 1.45
C GLU A 66 -24.88 22.51 0.87
N ASN A 67 -24.22 22.02 -0.18
CA ASN A 67 -24.41 20.68 -0.74
C ASN A 67 -24.14 19.59 0.30
N VAL A 68 -23.09 19.77 1.11
CA VAL A 68 -22.68 18.82 2.14
C VAL A 68 -23.64 18.87 3.33
N ALA A 69 -24.02 20.06 3.80
CA ALA A 69 -24.81 20.25 5.01
C ALA A 69 -26.16 19.53 4.97
N THR A 70 -26.88 19.59 3.84
CA THR A 70 -28.20 18.94 3.70
C THR A 70 -28.11 17.42 3.79
N HIS A 71 -27.12 16.83 3.11
CA HIS A 71 -26.89 15.40 3.09
C HIS A 71 -26.26 14.89 4.40
N PHE A 72 -25.44 15.70 5.09
CA PHE A 72 -24.91 15.39 6.41
C PHE A 72 -25.98 15.36 7.49
N VAL A 73 -26.95 16.28 7.47
CA VAL A 73 -28.08 16.26 8.41
C VAL A 73 -28.96 15.03 8.16
N ALA A 74 -29.23 14.71 6.89
CA ALA A 74 -29.96 13.49 6.53
C ALA A 74 -29.23 12.21 7.00
N ALA A 75 -27.90 12.21 6.89
CA ALA A 75 -27.02 11.14 7.36
C ALA A 75 -27.07 10.94 8.89
N LEU A 76 -27.05 12.03 9.66
CA LEU A 76 -27.15 12.00 11.13
C LEU A 76 -28.54 11.56 11.63
N GLY A 77 -29.57 11.66 10.78
CA GLY A 77 -30.95 11.25 11.08
C GLY A 77 -31.20 9.73 11.15
N GLY A 78 -30.15 8.90 11.01
CA GLY A 78 -30.26 7.44 11.11
C GLY A 78 -30.69 6.77 9.82
N LEU A 79 -29.85 6.83 8.80
CA LEU A 79 -30.06 6.08 7.56
C LEU A 79 -30.07 4.57 7.83
N LYS A 80 -31.04 3.84 7.25
CA LYS A 80 -31.21 2.39 7.49
C LYS A 80 -30.24 1.57 6.65
N GLU A 81 -30.42 1.58 5.34
CA GLU A 81 -29.56 0.87 4.38
C GLU A 81 -29.47 1.66 3.07
N PRO A 82 -28.37 1.52 2.31
CA PRO A 82 -28.18 2.35 1.12
C PRO A 82 -29.11 2.07 -0.05
N TRP A 83 -29.55 0.82 -0.16
CA TRP A 83 -30.50 0.38 -1.17
C TRP A 83 -31.55 -0.52 -0.51
N GLU A 84 -32.73 -0.59 -1.11
CA GLU A 84 -33.75 -1.55 -0.69
C GLU A 84 -33.24 -2.97 -0.90
N THR A 85 -33.22 -3.75 0.18
CA THR A 85 -32.77 -5.15 0.13
C THR A 85 -33.79 -5.99 -0.62
N LEU A 86 -33.28 -6.89 -1.45
CA LEU A 86 -34.12 -7.81 -2.17
C LEU A 86 -34.40 -9.05 -1.30
N PRO A 87 -35.63 -9.61 -1.33
CA PRO A 87 -35.95 -10.81 -0.57
C PRO A 87 -35.06 -11.99 -1.00
N PRO A 88 -34.76 -12.94 -0.10
CA PRO A 88 -33.87 -14.05 -0.40
C PRO A 88 -34.42 -14.88 -1.57
N GLY A 89 -33.63 -14.96 -2.65
CA GLY A 89 -34.00 -15.76 -3.82
C GLY A 89 -33.92 -17.26 -3.54
N LYS A 90 -34.45 -18.08 -4.46
CA LYS A 90 -34.49 -19.56 -4.35
C LYS A 90 -33.14 -20.24 -4.10
N LYS A 91 -32.02 -19.56 -4.36
CA LYS A 91 -30.64 -20.03 -4.17
C LYS A 91 -29.80 -18.92 -3.53
N HIS A 92 -30.24 -18.45 -2.38
CA HIS A 92 -29.51 -17.48 -1.57
C HIS A 92 -28.22 -18.10 -1.01
N PRO A 93 -27.04 -17.49 -1.20
CA PRO A 93 -25.80 -18.00 -0.63
C PRO A 93 -25.82 -17.89 0.90
N SER A 94 -25.25 -18.86 1.60
CA SER A 94 -25.01 -18.71 3.04
C SER A 94 -23.89 -17.71 3.31
N THR A 95 -23.85 -17.14 4.51
CA THR A 95 -22.75 -16.25 4.96
C THR A 95 -21.39 -16.95 4.92
N GLU A 96 -21.36 -18.25 5.20
CA GLU A 96 -20.17 -19.10 5.09
C GLU A 96 -19.73 -19.23 3.62
N GLN A 97 -20.65 -19.53 2.70
CA GLN A 97 -20.35 -19.63 1.27
C GLN A 97 -19.82 -18.31 0.69
N LEU A 98 -20.33 -17.16 1.15
CA LEU A 98 -19.82 -15.84 0.74
C LEU A 98 -18.38 -15.63 1.23
N THR A 99 -18.07 -16.10 2.44
CA THR A 99 -16.72 -16.00 3.02
C THR A 99 -15.75 -16.94 2.30
N GLU A 100 -16.15 -18.18 2.03
CA GLU A 100 -15.37 -19.14 1.25
C GLU A 100 -15.10 -18.62 -0.16
N TRP A 101 -16.12 -18.06 -0.82
CA TRP A 101 -15.98 -17.48 -2.15
C TRP A 101 -14.98 -16.31 -2.17
N MET A 102 -15.06 -15.44 -1.16
CA MET A 102 -14.18 -14.29 -1.00
C MET A 102 -12.71 -14.73 -0.83
N VAL A 103 -12.46 -15.67 0.07
CA VAL A 103 -11.11 -16.25 0.29
C VAL A 103 -10.63 -16.94 -0.97
N TRP A 104 -11.46 -17.80 -1.58
CA TRP A 104 -11.10 -18.54 -2.78
C TRP A 104 -10.71 -17.62 -3.94
N ARG A 105 -11.49 -16.56 -4.18
CA ARG A 105 -11.23 -15.60 -5.26
C ARG A 105 -9.91 -14.87 -5.04
N TRP A 106 -9.69 -14.34 -3.83
CA TRP A 106 -8.47 -13.61 -3.52
C TRP A 106 -7.23 -14.51 -3.54
N THR A 107 -7.30 -15.71 -2.97
CA THR A 107 -6.22 -16.70 -3.02
C THR A 107 -5.86 -17.06 -4.46
N THR A 108 -6.83 -17.14 -5.37
CA THR A 108 -6.59 -17.41 -6.80
C THR A 108 -5.78 -16.30 -7.47
N VAL A 109 -6.06 -15.03 -7.14
CA VAL A 109 -5.27 -13.89 -7.63
C VAL A 109 -3.84 -13.96 -7.11
N LEU A 110 -3.65 -14.26 -5.82
CA LEU A 110 -2.30 -14.33 -5.24
C LEU A 110 -1.48 -15.52 -5.75
N ILE A 111 -2.09 -16.70 -5.93
CA ILE A 111 -1.40 -17.87 -6.52
C ILE A 111 -0.93 -17.55 -7.94
N TYR A 112 -1.79 -16.88 -8.73
CA TYR A 112 -1.43 -16.43 -10.06
C TYR A 112 -0.24 -15.47 -10.05
N VAL A 113 -0.20 -14.52 -9.09
CA VAL A 113 0.97 -13.64 -8.91
C VAL A 113 2.21 -14.46 -8.55
N THR A 114 2.13 -15.49 -7.71
CA THR A 114 3.30 -16.30 -7.34
C THR A 114 3.84 -17.18 -8.46
N GLY A 115 3.08 -17.41 -9.54
CA GLY A 115 3.46 -18.31 -10.63
C GLY A 115 3.46 -19.80 -10.26
N GLU A 116 2.86 -20.15 -9.11
CA GLU A 116 2.68 -21.53 -8.65
C GLU A 116 1.54 -22.22 -9.44
N ASP A 117 1.57 -23.55 -9.49
CA ASP A 117 0.52 -24.33 -10.14
C ASP A 117 -0.85 -23.99 -9.55
N MET A 118 -1.81 -23.67 -10.43
CA MET A 118 -3.14 -23.22 -10.03
C MET A 118 -4.01 -24.32 -9.40
N ASP A 119 -3.51 -25.55 -9.22
CA ASP A 119 -4.22 -26.71 -8.63
C ASP A 119 -5.65 -26.90 -9.20
N GLY A 120 -5.83 -26.71 -10.51
CA GLY A 120 -7.12 -26.80 -11.20
C GLY A 120 -8.05 -25.58 -11.05
N ARG A 121 -7.57 -24.46 -10.49
CA ARG A 121 -8.30 -23.19 -10.45
C ARG A 121 -8.29 -22.52 -11.82
N SER A 122 -9.38 -21.81 -12.13
CA SER A 122 -9.45 -20.94 -13.31
C SER A 122 -8.55 -19.73 -13.13
N GLU A 123 -7.86 -19.32 -14.19
CA GLU A 123 -7.10 -18.07 -14.22
C GLU A 123 -7.97 -16.86 -13.84
N PRO A 124 -7.36 -15.82 -13.24
CA PRO A 124 -8.02 -14.54 -13.01
C PRO A 124 -8.56 -13.94 -14.31
N GLN A 125 -9.57 -13.08 -14.19
CA GLN A 125 -10.09 -12.36 -15.37
C GLN A 125 -8.99 -11.49 -15.99
N THR A 126 -8.96 -11.36 -17.32
CA THR A 126 -7.97 -10.56 -18.06
C THR A 126 -7.82 -9.14 -17.51
N ARG A 127 -8.93 -8.49 -17.14
CA ARG A 127 -8.94 -7.14 -16.53
C ARG A 127 -8.15 -7.06 -15.21
N ILE A 128 -8.12 -8.14 -14.43
CA ILE A 128 -7.35 -8.20 -13.17
C ILE A 128 -5.86 -8.33 -13.49
N VAL A 129 -5.51 -9.10 -14.52
CA VAL A 129 -4.12 -9.23 -14.97
C VAL A 129 -3.61 -7.89 -15.51
N GLU A 130 -4.42 -7.17 -16.29
CA GLU A 130 -4.12 -5.80 -16.71
C GLU A 130 -3.96 -4.84 -15.52
N LEU A 131 -4.79 -4.98 -14.49
CA LEU A 131 -4.68 -4.20 -13.26
C LEU A 131 -3.38 -4.49 -12.49
N LEU A 132 -2.97 -5.76 -12.42
CA LEU A 132 -1.70 -6.18 -11.80
C LEU A 132 -0.49 -5.61 -12.57
N LYS A 133 -0.57 -5.57 -13.90
CA LYS A 133 0.44 -4.90 -14.75
C LYS A 133 0.45 -3.39 -14.53
N LYS A 134 -0.72 -2.73 -14.51
CA LYS A 134 -0.86 -1.29 -14.27
C LYS A 134 -0.32 -0.88 -12.89
N ALA A 135 -0.53 -1.72 -11.88
CA ALA A 135 0.02 -1.53 -10.53
C ALA A 135 1.53 -1.81 -10.45
N GLY A 136 2.15 -2.31 -11.54
CA GLY A 136 3.57 -2.64 -11.57
C GLY A 136 3.94 -3.88 -10.75
N ILE A 137 2.96 -4.72 -10.37
CA ILE A 137 3.16 -5.95 -9.58
C ILE A 137 3.72 -7.07 -10.47
N MET A 138 3.25 -7.15 -11.70
CA MET A 138 3.72 -8.10 -12.71
C MET A 138 4.20 -7.37 -13.96
N ARG A 139 5.16 -7.95 -14.66
CA ARG A 139 5.72 -7.44 -15.91
C ARG A 139 5.79 -8.56 -16.95
N GLY A 140 5.66 -8.19 -18.23
CA GLY A 140 5.72 -9.13 -19.36
C GLY A 140 4.34 -9.39 -19.98
N ASP A 141 4.32 -9.73 -21.26
CA ASP A 141 3.08 -9.97 -22.00
C ASP A 141 2.79 -11.45 -22.22
N GLU A 142 3.80 -12.27 -22.53
CA GLU A 142 3.67 -13.72 -22.74
C GLU A 142 4.17 -14.53 -21.53
N GLU A 143 5.34 -14.19 -20.97
CA GLU A 143 5.83 -14.71 -19.70
C GLU A 143 5.71 -13.62 -18.64
N LEU A 144 4.80 -13.83 -17.69
CA LEU A 144 4.55 -12.89 -16.61
C LEU A 144 5.55 -13.11 -15.49
N GLU A 145 6.44 -12.15 -15.29
CA GLU A 145 7.40 -12.13 -14.19
C GLU A 145 6.93 -11.20 -13.06
N ILE A 146 7.21 -11.58 -11.82
CA ILE A 146 6.92 -10.77 -10.64
C ILE A 146 7.99 -9.69 -10.50
N THR A 147 7.58 -8.43 -10.30
CA THR A 147 8.51 -7.33 -10.04
C THR A 147 8.96 -7.30 -8.57
N SER A 148 9.99 -6.52 -8.25
CA SER A 148 10.37 -6.26 -6.85
C SER A 148 9.22 -5.71 -6.02
N LEU A 149 8.41 -4.82 -6.61
CA LEU A 149 7.20 -4.28 -5.99
C LEU A 149 6.12 -5.34 -5.80
N GLY A 150 5.98 -6.28 -6.74
CA GLY A 150 5.04 -7.41 -6.62
C GLY A 150 5.43 -8.38 -5.50
N LEU A 151 6.73 -8.60 -5.30
CA LEU A 151 7.23 -9.39 -4.19
C LEU A 151 6.97 -8.74 -2.83
N GLU A 152 7.20 -7.42 -2.74
CA GLU A 152 6.81 -6.65 -1.56
C GLU A 152 5.29 -6.73 -1.30
N PHE A 153 4.48 -6.57 -2.36
CA PHE A 153 3.04 -6.64 -2.30
C PHE A 153 2.54 -7.96 -1.69
N LEU A 154 3.12 -9.10 -2.09
CA LEU A 154 2.74 -10.43 -1.57
C LEU A 154 2.89 -10.55 -0.04
N LEU A 155 3.82 -9.80 0.56
CA LEU A 155 4.10 -9.84 2.00
C LEU A 155 3.27 -8.84 2.82
N ARG A 156 2.58 -7.90 2.17
CA ARG A 156 1.70 -6.92 2.85
C ARG A 156 0.47 -7.59 3.46
N PRO A 157 -0.15 -6.99 4.49
CA PRO A 157 -1.45 -7.41 4.99
C PRO A 157 -2.53 -7.42 3.88
N ARG A 158 -3.48 -8.36 3.97
CA ARG A 158 -4.55 -8.54 2.97
C ARG A 158 -5.29 -7.24 2.62
N HIS A 159 -5.60 -6.41 3.61
CA HIS A 159 -6.33 -5.16 3.39
C HIS A 159 -5.50 -4.16 2.57
N GLU A 160 -4.19 -4.03 2.84
CA GLU A 160 -3.28 -3.17 2.06
C GLU A 160 -3.13 -3.68 0.63
N GLN A 161 -3.02 -5.00 0.45
CA GLN A 161 -2.93 -5.60 -0.88
C GLN A 161 -4.16 -5.28 -1.74
N ILE A 162 -5.35 -5.49 -1.19
CA ILE A 162 -6.60 -5.21 -1.91
C ILE A 162 -6.70 -3.71 -2.18
N TRP A 163 -6.38 -2.87 -1.19
CA TRP A 163 -6.44 -1.43 -1.32
C TRP A 163 -5.53 -0.89 -2.43
N GLU A 164 -4.31 -1.42 -2.57
CA GLU A 164 -3.38 -1.04 -3.64
C GLU A 164 -3.98 -1.31 -5.04
N LEU A 165 -4.62 -2.46 -5.24
CA LEU A 165 -5.28 -2.80 -6.50
C LEU A 165 -6.51 -1.93 -6.75
N VAL A 166 -7.33 -1.74 -5.72
CA VAL A 166 -8.53 -0.90 -5.79
C VAL A 166 -8.14 0.55 -6.11
N LYS A 167 -7.11 1.10 -5.46
CA LYS A 167 -6.57 2.44 -5.74
C LYS A 167 -6.11 2.57 -7.19
N THR A 168 -5.36 1.59 -7.70
CA THR A 168 -4.90 1.57 -9.10
C THR A 168 -6.05 1.56 -10.11
N TYR A 169 -7.18 0.95 -9.72
CA TYR A 169 -8.41 0.91 -10.53
C TYR A 169 -9.20 2.22 -10.44
N LEU A 170 -9.30 2.81 -9.25
CA LEU A 170 -10.12 3.97 -8.93
C LEU A 170 -9.60 5.31 -9.46
N SER A 171 -8.37 5.39 -9.98
CA SER A 171 -7.58 6.63 -10.09
C SER A 171 -8.26 7.83 -10.79
N GLU A 172 -9.40 7.66 -11.46
CA GLU A 172 -10.15 8.75 -12.11
C GLU A 172 -11.69 8.64 -12.02
N ASP A 173 -12.26 7.64 -11.34
CA ASP A 173 -13.70 7.33 -11.44
C ASP A 173 -14.48 7.58 -10.13
N GLU A 174 -15.19 8.72 -10.08
CA GLU A 174 -16.03 9.14 -8.94
C GLU A 174 -17.20 8.19 -8.66
N ASP A 175 -17.77 7.56 -9.69
CA ASP A 175 -18.93 6.68 -9.57
C ASP A 175 -18.57 5.40 -8.80
N VAL A 176 -17.35 4.91 -9.02
CA VAL A 176 -16.82 3.72 -8.34
C VAL A 176 -16.41 4.04 -6.90
N VAL A 177 -15.84 5.23 -6.64
CA VAL A 177 -15.59 5.70 -5.26
C VAL A 177 -16.91 5.79 -4.48
N SER A 178 -17.94 6.39 -5.10
CA SER A 178 -19.28 6.47 -4.55
C SER A 178 -19.85 5.08 -4.23
N LEU A 179 -19.68 4.12 -5.14
CA LEU A 179 -20.11 2.73 -4.94
C LEU A 179 -19.41 2.07 -3.75
N LEU A 180 -18.10 2.17 -3.63
CA LEU A 180 -17.35 1.54 -2.53
C LEU A 180 -17.72 2.12 -1.17
N LEU A 181 -17.87 3.44 -1.10
CA LEU A 181 -18.37 4.14 0.09
C LEU A 181 -19.81 3.74 0.44
N THR A 182 -20.65 3.53 -0.56
CA THR A 182 -22.03 3.11 -0.32
C THR A 182 -22.08 1.64 0.11
N MET A 183 -21.24 0.79 -0.49
CA MET A 183 -21.11 -0.63 -0.14
C MET A 183 -20.63 -0.85 1.30
N SER A 184 -19.84 0.06 1.87
CA SER A 184 -19.37 -0.08 3.25
C SER A 184 -20.46 0.04 4.31
N PHE A 185 -21.64 0.56 3.94
CA PHE A 185 -22.81 0.60 4.82
C PHE A 185 -23.83 -0.53 4.53
N CYS A 186 -23.50 -1.44 3.61
CA CYS A 186 -24.34 -2.60 3.36
C CYS A 186 -24.21 -3.64 4.48
N THR A 187 -25.28 -4.38 4.71
CA THR A 187 -25.33 -5.47 5.68
C THR A 187 -24.86 -6.76 5.03
N PHE A 188 -23.92 -7.45 5.69
CA PHE A 188 -23.35 -8.69 5.17
C PHE A 188 -24.41 -9.79 5.08
N GLY A 189 -24.51 -10.42 3.91
CA GLY A 189 -25.46 -11.49 3.63
C GLY A 189 -26.74 -11.05 2.93
N ASN A 190 -27.02 -9.75 2.84
CA ASN A 190 -28.19 -9.25 2.11
C ASN A 190 -27.93 -9.11 0.60
N ALA A 191 -29.01 -9.21 -0.17
CA ALA A 191 -28.99 -9.08 -1.63
C ALA A 191 -29.39 -7.66 -2.04
N TYR A 192 -28.61 -7.04 -2.92
CA TYR A 192 -28.86 -5.69 -3.42
C TYR A 192 -29.12 -5.67 -4.93
N PRO A 193 -30.01 -4.78 -5.42
CA PRO A 193 -30.37 -4.70 -6.83
C PRO A 193 -29.27 -4.04 -7.67
N ILE A 194 -28.94 -4.65 -8.80
CA ILE A 194 -28.04 -4.04 -9.81
C ILE A 194 -28.74 -2.89 -10.55
N SER A 195 -30.08 -2.87 -10.58
CA SER A 195 -30.85 -1.80 -11.21
C SER A 195 -30.75 -0.45 -10.49
N ALA A 196 -30.32 -0.44 -9.23
CA ALA A 196 -30.11 0.80 -8.47
C ALA A 196 -28.74 1.44 -8.75
N LEU A 197 -27.88 0.78 -9.54
CA LEU A 197 -26.53 1.23 -9.85
C LEU A 197 -26.50 2.00 -11.18
N THR A 198 -25.63 3.01 -11.25
CA THR A 198 -25.37 3.76 -12.50
C THR A 198 -24.66 2.89 -13.54
N ASP A 199 -24.65 3.30 -14.80
CA ASP A 199 -24.01 2.55 -15.90
C ASP A 199 -22.51 2.33 -15.64
N ALA A 200 -21.83 3.34 -15.11
CA ALA A 200 -20.44 3.27 -14.69
C ALA A 200 -20.24 2.25 -13.54
N GLN A 201 -21.09 2.31 -12.51
CA GLN A 201 -21.07 1.36 -11.40
C GLN A 201 -21.34 -0.07 -11.84
N ARG A 202 -22.21 -0.28 -12.83
CA ARG A 202 -22.48 -1.62 -13.39
C ARG A 202 -21.27 -2.16 -14.17
N ALA A 203 -20.52 -1.30 -14.85
CA ALA A 203 -19.34 -1.68 -15.60
C ALA A 203 -18.17 -2.15 -14.71
N CYS A 204 -18.10 -1.69 -13.46
CA CYS A 204 -17.04 -2.05 -12.51
C CYS A 204 -17.33 -3.34 -11.70
N LEU A 205 -18.59 -3.79 -11.62
CA LEU A 205 -18.97 -5.01 -10.88
C LEU A 205 -18.13 -6.25 -11.23
N PRO A 206 -17.81 -6.54 -12.51
CA PRO A 206 -16.97 -7.70 -12.85
C PRO A 206 -15.56 -7.62 -12.25
N VAL A 207 -14.99 -6.41 -12.14
CA VAL A 207 -13.66 -6.16 -11.58
C VAL A 207 -13.70 -6.32 -10.06
N LEU A 208 -14.67 -5.68 -9.39
CA LEU A 208 -14.86 -5.81 -7.94
C LEU A 208 -15.17 -7.26 -7.53
N GLY A 209 -15.97 -7.98 -8.31
CA GLY A 209 -16.23 -9.41 -8.12
C GLY A 209 -15.00 -10.27 -8.45
N GLY A 210 -14.18 -9.82 -9.40
CA GLY A 210 -12.88 -10.41 -9.71
C GLY A 210 -11.90 -10.34 -8.54
N LEU A 211 -11.88 -9.23 -7.80
CA LEU A 211 -11.06 -9.02 -6.61
C LEU A 211 -11.61 -9.70 -5.35
N GLY A 212 -12.84 -10.22 -5.39
CA GLY A 212 -13.46 -10.84 -4.23
C GLY A 212 -14.25 -9.88 -3.33
N LEU A 213 -14.53 -8.65 -3.78
CA LEU A 213 -15.24 -7.64 -2.97
C LEU A 213 -16.76 -7.85 -2.98
N LEU A 214 -17.31 -8.40 -4.06
CA LEU A 214 -18.74 -8.70 -4.18
C LEU A 214 -18.95 -10.05 -4.84
N TYR A 215 -19.96 -10.79 -4.39
CA TYR A 215 -20.37 -12.04 -5.01
C TYR A 215 -21.52 -11.79 -6.00
N GLN A 216 -21.35 -12.34 -7.20
CA GLN A 216 -22.40 -12.49 -8.19
C GLN A 216 -22.45 -13.95 -8.64
N ARG A 217 -23.65 -14.52 -8.68
CA ARG A 217 -23.81 -15.91 -9.10
C ARG A 217 -23.63 -16.09 -10.61
N SER A 218 -24.07 -15.12 -11.40
CA SER A 218 -23.89 -15.07 -12.85
C SER A 218 -23.75 -13.63 -13.31
N LYS A 219 -23.15 -13.40 -14.47
CA LYS A 219 -23.12 -12.08 -15.12
C LYS A 219 -24.51 -11.55 -15.47
N SER A 220 -25.51 -12.45 -15.54
CA SER A 220 -26.90 -12.14 -15.90
C SER A 220 -27.83 -11.94 -14.71
N THR A 221 -27.36 -12.08 -13.46
CA THR A 221 -28.24 -11.87 -12.30
C THR A 221 -28.52 -10.39 -12.10
N ASP A 222 -29.71 -10.08 -11.59
CA ASP A 222 -30.16 -8.74 -11.19
C ASP A 222 -29.67 -8.30 -9.81
N ARG A 223 -28.85 -9.13 -9.14
CA ARG A 223 -28.47 -8.95 -7.73
C ARG A 223 -26.98 -9.13 -7.51
N PHE A 224 -26.45 -8.43 -6.52
CA PHE A 224 -25.10 -8.61 -6.00
C PHE A 224 -25.11 -8.72 -4.47
N TYR A 225 -24.07 -9.35 -3.93
CA TYR A 225 -23.89 -9.58 -2.49
C TYR A 225 -22.53 -9.02 -2.06
N PRO A 226 -22.47 -7.92 -1.30
CA PRO A 226 -21.22 -7.43 -0.73
C PRO A 226 -20.58 -8.49 0.18
N THR A 227 -19.28 -8.71 0.01
CA THR A 227 -18.51 -9.55 0.94
C THR A 227 -18.02 -8.75 2.13
N ARG A 228 -17.49 -9.42 3.16
CA ARG A 228 -16.85 -8.75 4.30
C ARG A 228 -15.70 -7.83 3.85
N LEU A 229 -14.89 -8.25 2.89
CA LEU A 229 -13.83 -7.42 2.32
C LEU A 229 -14.40 -6.20 1.59
N GLY A 230 -15.46 -6.37 0.79
CA GLY A 230 -16.12 -5.27 0.08
C GLY A 230 -16.72 -4.22 1.02
N ILE A 231 -17.22 -4.63 2.18
CA ILE A 231 -17.78 -3.71 3.17
C ILE A 231 -16.66 -2.94 3.90
N GLN A 232 -15.52 -3.59 4.17
CA GLN A 232 -14.46 -3.01 5.02
C GLN A 232 -13.37 -2.26 4.24
N VAL A 233 -13.23 -2.49 2.93
CA VAL A 233 -12.14 -1.95 2.10
C VAL A 233 -12.08 -0.42 2.12
N ALA A 234 -13.23 0.27 2.22
CA ALA A 234 -13.29 1.73 2.16
C ALA A 234 -12.60 2.40 3.36
N PHE A 235 -12.71 1.81 4.55
CA PHE A 235 -12.22 2.40 5.80
C PHE A 235 -10.92 1.78 6.31
N GLY A 236 -10.26 0.93 5.52
CA GLY A 236 -9.07 0.22 5.98
C GLY A 236 -9.34 -0.69 7.18
N GLY A 237 -10.61 -1.07 7.40
CA GLY A 237 -11.01 -1.98 8.45
C GLY A 237 -10.39 -3.33 8.17
N GLY A 238 -9.31 -3.65 8.87
CA GLY A 238 -8.71 -4.97 8.80
C GLY A 238 -9.79 -5.98 9.14
N ALA A 239 -10.19 -6.79 8.16
CA ALA A 239 -10.94 -8.00 8.43
C ALA A 239 -10.18 -8.73 9.55
N ALA A 240 -10.76 -8.70 10.75
CA ALA A 240 -10.28 -9.45 11.88
C ALA A 240 -10.11 -10.90 11.42
N ASP A 241 -8.85 -11.26 11.25
CA ASP A 241 -8.34 -12.56 11.63
C ASP A 241 -8.96 -13.78 10.95
N ASP A 242 -9.06 -13.71 9.62
CA ASP A 242 -9.09 -14.94 8.80
C ASP A 242 -7.78 -15.07 8.03
N THR A 243 -6.66 -14.95 8.75
CA THR A 243 -5.36 -15.36 8.25
C THR A 243 -5.41 -16.88 8.08
N THR A 244 -5.67 -17.31 6.85
CA THR A 244 -5.67 -18.71 6.40
C THR A 244 -4.32 -19.41 6.64
N ILE A 245 -3.31 -18.65 7.08
CA ILE A 245 -1.93 -19.04 7.24
C ILE A 245 -1.51 -18.72 8.67
N LYS A 246 -1.13 -19.76 9.43
CA LYS A 246 -0.61 -19.61 10.80
C LYS A 246 0.82 -20.10 10.85
N ILE A 247 1.76 -19.20 11.13
CA ILE A 247 3.20 -19.43 11.05
C ILE A 247 3.81 -19.55 12.46
N ILE A 248 4.71 -20.50 12.62
CA ILE A 248 5.59 -20.64 13.78
C ILE A 248 7.03 -20.52 13.29
N VAL A 249 7.79 -19.63 13.91
CA VAL A 249 9.24 -19.51 13.71
C VAL A 249 9.94 -20.02 14.96
N GLN A 250 10.86 -20.96 14.79
CA GLN A 250 11.63 -21.57 15.88
C GLN A 250 13.02 -20.93 16.03
N THR A 251 13.66 -21.15 17.18
CA THR A 251 15.00 -20.60 17.50
C THR A 251 16.12 -21.15 16.63
N ASN A 252 15.91 -22.28 15.96
CA ASN A 252 16.83 -22.94 15.03
C ASN A 252 16.65 -22.49 13.57
N PHE A 253 16.01 -21.34 13.33
CA PHE A 253 15.71 -20.78 11.99
C PHE A 253 14.70 -21.59 11.16
N GLN A 254 14.03 -22.57 11.75
CA GLN A 254 12.97 -23.32 11.09
C GLN A 254 11.66 -22.52 11.10
N VAL A 255 11.00 -22.47 9.95
CA VAL A 255 9.68 -21.87 9.75
C VAL A 255 8.68 -22.96 9.42
N MET A 256 7.56 -22.97 10.15
CA MET A 256 6.46 -23.90 9.98
C MET A 256 5.18 -23.12 9.72
N ALA A 257 4.59 -23.27 8.56
CA ALA A 257 3.30 -22.66 8.24
C ALA A 257 2.19 -23.72 8.18
N TYR A 258 1.21 -23.56 9.06
CA TYR A 258 -0.01 -24.35 9.06
C TYR A 258 -1.01 -23.73 8.09
N THR A 259 -1.57 -24.57 7.23
CA THR A 259 -2.58 -24.20 6.24
C THR A 259 -3.86 -24.97 6.50
N ASP A 260 -5.00 -24.35 6.17
CA ASP A 260 -6.26 -25.07 6.13
C ASP A 260 -6.32 -25.96 4.88
N ALA A 261 -6.64 -27.24 5.07
CA ALA A 261 -6.84 -28.21 4.00
C ALA A 261 -7.97 -27.78 3.05
N LYS A 262 -9.00 -27.11 3.57
CA LYS A 262 -10.23 -26.80 2.83
C LYS A 262 -10.05 -25.69 1.79
N ALA A 263 -9.10 -24.79 2.01
CA ALA A 263 -8.94 -23.57 1.20
C ALA A 263 -7.84 -23.69 0.12
N ASN A 264 -7.23 -24.87 -0.07
CA ASN A 264 -6.10 -25.09 -0.98
C ASN A 264 -5.06 -23.96 -0.89
N THR A 265 -4.77 -23.52 0.34
CA THR A 265 -3.88 -22.39 0.64
C THR A 265 -2.41 -22.83 0.67
N SER A 266 -2.14 -24.14 0.54
CA SER A 266 -0.78 -24.68 0.56
C SER A 266 0.09 -24.14 -0.57
N ALA A 267 -0.45 -24.01 -1.79
CA ALA A 267 0.26 -23.41 -2.93
C ALA A 267 0.62 -21.94 -2.65
N LEU A 268 -0.32 -21.15 -2.12
CA LEU A 268 -0.07 -19.76 -1.75
C LEU A 268 1.04 -19.63 -0.68
N VAL A 269 1.01 -20.49 0.35
CA VAL A 269 2.03 -20.49 1.40
C VAL A 269 3.39 -20.89 0.87
N VAL A 270 3.44 -21.86 -0.05
CA VAL A 270 4.67 -22.25 -0.73
C VAL A 270 5.24 -21.06 -1.50
N GLY A 271 4.43 -20.41 -2.33
CA GLY A 271 4.84 -19.24 -3.11
C GLY A 271 5.27 -18.04 -2.24
N MET A 272 4.64 -17.83 -1.08
CA MET A 272 5.03 -16.74 -0.16
C MET A 272 6.29 -17.06 0.65
N LEU A 273 6.42 -18.28 1.18
CA LEU A 273 7.57 -18.68 1.99
C LEU A 273 8.83 -18.90 1.13
N SER A 274 8.68 -19.35 -0.11
CA SER A 274 9.81 -19.53 -1.04
C SER A 274 10.54 -18.22 -1.34
N LEU A 275 9.90 -17.06 -1.10
CA LEU A 275 10.52 -15.75 -1.27
C LEU A 275 11.70 -15.52 -0.32
N PHE A 276 11.64 -16.03 0.91
CA PHE A 276 12.65 -15.75 1.94
C PHE A 276 13.16 -16.98 2.70
N ALA A 277 12.59 -18.17 2.47
CA ALA A 277 12.98 -19.42 3.12
C ALA A 277 13.21 -20.55 2.09
N THR A 278 14.15 -21.45 2.38
CA THR A 278 14.34 -22.69 1.62
C THR A 278 13.37 -23.75 2.12
N LEU A 279 12.42 -24.15 1.27
CA LEU A 279 11.40 -25.12 1.64
C LEU A 279 12.00 -26.53 1.67
N ARG A 280 11.74 -27.27 2.76
CA ARG A 280 12.18 -28.67 2.93
C ARG A 280 11.08 -29.65 2.58
N CYS A 281 9.86 -29.37 3.04
CA CYS A 281 8.76 -30.31 2.96
C CYS A 281 7.43 -29.57 2.82
N ARG A 282 6.59 -30.05 1.90
CA ARG A 282 5.20 -29.65 1.73
C ARG A 282 4.32 -30.85 2.10
N LEU A 283 3.58 -30.71 3.19
CA LEU A 283 2.51 -31.63 3.61
C LEU A 283 1.15 -30.96 3.33
N PRO A 284 0.03 -31.70 3.33
CA PRO A 284 -1.29 -31.14 3.02
C PRO A 284 -1.68 -29.92 3.89
N ASN A 285 -1.35 -29.96 5.18
CA ASN A 285 -1.75 -28.93 6.17
C ASN A 285 -0.55 -28.21 6.80
N LEU A 286 0.67 -28.47 6.31
CA LEU A 286 1.90 -27.97 6.93
C LEU A 286 3.00 -27.81 5.89
N VAL A 287 3.59 -26.62 5.84
CA VAL A 287 4.78 -26.35 5.04
C VAL A 287 5.94 -26.08 6.00
N ILE A 288 7.07 -26.74 5.78
CA ILE A 288 8.28 -26.60 6.59
C ILE A 288 9.40 -26.09 5.70
N GLY A 289 10.06 -25.02 6.14
CA GLY A 289 11.27 -24.48 5.51
C GLY A 289 12.26 -23.96 6.54
N ASP A 290 13.44 -23.58 6.06
CA ASP A 290 14.45 -22.90 6.87
C ASP A 290 14.76 -21.52 6.33
N ILE A 291 15.04 -20.60 7.24
CA ILE A 291 15.63 -19.31 6.88
C ILE A 291 17.15 -19.48 6.92
N THR A 292 17.79 -19.32 5.77
CA THR A 292 19.25 -19.43 5.63
C THR A 292 19.84 -18.09 5.23
N ARG A 293 21.15 -17.92 5.44
CA ARG A 293 21.87 -16.73 4.96
C ARG A 293 21.68 -16.51 3.46
N THR A 294 21.72 -17.58 2.67
CA THR A 294 21.56 -17.52 1.21
C THR A 294 20.15 -17.12 0.81
N SER A 295 19.10 -17.62 1.48
CA SER A 295 17.72 -17.24 1.18
C SER A 295 17.44 -15.77 1.50
N VAL A 296 17.94 -15.28 2.64
CA VAL A 296 17.78 -13.86 3.03
C VAL A 296 18.53 -12.94 2.07
N ARG A 297 19.76 -13.28 1.67
CA ARG A 297 20.51 -12.47 0.68
C ARG A 297 19.87 -12.47 -0.70
N ALA A 298 19.37 -13.62 -1.16
CA ALA A 298 18.64 -13.69 -2.43
C ALA A 298 17.37 -12.82 -2.42
N CYS A 299 16.65 -12.82 -1.29
CA CYS A 299 15.46 -12.00 -1.07
C CYS A 299 15.78 -10.49 -1.10
N VAL A 300 16.84 -10.06 -0.41
CA VAL A 300 17.29 -8.66 -0.41
C VAL A 300 17.78 -8.23 -1.80
N GLY A 301 18.47 -9.11 -2.52
CA GLY A 301 18.87 -8.86 -3.91
C GLY A 301 17.69 -8.65 -4.87
N LYS A 302 16.51 -9.21 -4.56
CA LYS A 302 15.26 -8.97 -5.29
C LYS A 302 14.55 -7.67 -4.88
N GLY A 303 15.10 -6.91 -3.93
CA GLY A 303 14.55 -5.63 -3.47
C GLY A 303 13.53 -5.73 -2.33
N ILE A 304 13.39 -6.88 -1.69
CA ILE A 304 12.47 -7.06 -0.55
C ILE A 304 13.16 -6.56 0.73
N ALA A 305 12.51 -5.65 1.46
CA ALA A 305 13.03 -5.16 2.73
C ALA A 305 12.79 -6.19 3.85
N ILE A 306 13.78 -6.43 4.71
CA ILE A 306 13.63 -7.40 5.81
C ILE A 306 12.48 -7.02 6.75
N ASP A 307 12.28 -5.74 7.00
CA ASP A 307 11.21 -5.27 7.90
C ASP A 307 9.82 -5.66 7.39
N GLN A 308 9.66 -5.90 6.08
CA GLN A 308 8.42 -6.44 5.51
C GLN A 308 8.26 -7.92 5.86
N ILE A 309 9.35 -8.71 5.79
CA ILE A 309 9.35 -10.11 6.23
C ILE A 309 9.00 -10.20 7.72
N PHE A 310 9.56 -9.30 8.55
CA PHE A 310 9.22 -9.25 9.98
C PHE A 310 7.76 -8.90 10.21
N ARG A 311 7.23 -7.89 9.51
CA ARG A 311 5.80 -7.56 9.56
C ARG A 311 4.93 -8.74 9.14
N PHE A 312 5.30 -9.43 8.06
CA PHE A 312 4.60 -10.62 7.58
C PHE A 312 4.59 -11.76 8.61
N LEU A 313 5.75 -12.10 9.17
CA LEU A 313 5.87 -13.16 10.19
C LEU A 313 5.12 -12.78 11.48
N GLN A 314 5.13 -11.51 11.87
CA GLN A 314 4.43 -11.02 13.05
C GLN A 314 2.90 -11.02 12.84
N ALA A 315 2.43 -10.67 11.64
CA ALA A 315 1.02 -10.65 11.30
C ALA A 315 0.40 -12.07 11.24
N HIS A 316 1.18 -13.07 10.82
CA HIS A 316 0.72 -14.45 10.66
C HIS A 316 1.17 -15.38 11.80
N LYS A 317 1.67 -14.86 12.91
CA LYS A 317 2.16 -15.72 14.01
C LYS A 317 1.01 -16.53 14.62
N LYS A 318 1.23 -17.83 14.79
CA LYS A 318 0.26 -18.71 15.48
C LYS A 318 0.25 -18.52 17.00
N VAL A 319 1.38 -18.13 17.56
CA VAL A 319 1.60 -18.02 19.00
C VAL A 319 1.68 -16.54 19.34
N GLU A 320 0.98 -16.10 20.39
CA GLU A 320 1.01 -14.70 20.83
C GLU A 320 2.41 -14.23 21.27
N LYS A 321 3.28 -15.17 21.63
CA LYS A 321 4.69 -14.92 21.95
C LYS A 321 5.38 -14.14 20.83
N PRO A 322 6.30 -13.23 21.18
CA PRO A 322 7.09 -12.54 20.18
C PRO A 322 7.95 -13.53 19.37
N LEU A 323 8.25 -13.17 18.13
CA LEU A 323 9.18 -13.93 17.29
C LEU A 323 10.55 -14.03 18.00
N PRO A 324 11.29 -15.14 17.84
CA PRO A 324 12.59 -15.32 18.49
C PRO A 324 13.57 -14.21 18.11
N ALA A 325 14.05 -13.44 19.10
CA ALA A 325 14.94 -12.30 18.88
C ALA A 325 16.24 -12.69 18.15
N ASN A 326 16.78 -13.87 18.47
CA ASN A 326 17.98 -14.40 17.83
C ASN A 326 17.81 -14.57 16.30
N VAL A 327 16.61 -14.95 15.85
CA VAL A 327 16.32 -15.08 14.41
C VAL A 327 16.20 -13.72 13.75
N LEU A 328 15.50 -12.77 14.38
CA LEU A 328 15.34 -11.42 13.85
C LEU A 328 16.68 -10.69 13.72
N ASP A 329 17.51 -10.74 14.75
CA ASP A 329 18.81 -10.06 14.75
C ASP A 329 19.75 -10.68 13.73
N GLN A 330 19.76 -12.01 13.63
CA GLN A 330 20.58 -12.70 12.64
C GLN A 330 20.14 -12.39 11.20
N MET A 331 18.82 -12.31 10.94
CA MET A 331 18.32 -11.90 9.62
C MET A 331 18.72 -10.46 9.27
N ARG A 332 18.69 -9.54 10.23
CA ARG A 332 19.18 -8.17 10.05
C ARG A 332 20.67 -8.13 9.71
N LEU A 333 21.48 -8.94 10.41
CA LEU A 333 22.91 -9.06 10.13
C LEU A 333 23.15 -9.58 8.70
N TRP A 334 22.43 -10.61 8.28
CA TRP A 334 22.58 -11.20 6.94
C TRP A 334 22.24 -10.25 5.80
N ALA A 335 21.19 -9.44 5.92
CA ALA A 335 20.90 -8.44 4.88
C ALA A 335 21.84 -7.24 4.92
N GLY A 336 22.33 -6.87 6.12
CA GLY A 336 23.30 -5.79 6.28
C GLY A 336 24.68 -6.12 5.72
N GLU A 337 24.94 -7.37 5.32
CA GLU A 337 26.22 -7.77 4.73
C GLU A 337 26.53 -7.04 3.42
N ASP A 338 25.52 -6.80 2.58
CA ASP A 338 25.70 -6.12 1.29
C ASP A 338 25.79 -4.58 1.45
N ASN A 339 25.29 -4.03 2.57
CA ASN A 339 25.36 -2.60 2.89
C ASN A 339 26.65 -2.18 3.62
N ARG A 340 27.67 -3.05 3.67
CA ARG A 340 28.97 -2.72 4.31
C ARG A 340 29.79 -1.71 3.51
N VAL A 341 29.60 -1.67 2.19
CA VAL A 341 30.36 -0.81 1.28
C VAL A 341 29.41 0.20 0.67
N LYS A 342 29.64 1.48 0.94
CA LYS A 342 28.95 2.58 0.25
C LYS A 342 29.80 3.02 -0.92
N TYR A 343 29.29 2.84 -2.13
CA TYR A 343 29.91 3.36 -3.33
C TYR A 343 29.56 4.85 -3.45
N ALA A 344 30.58 5.69 -3.55
CA ALA A 344 30.42 7.11 -3.79
C ALA A 344 31.32 7.51 -4.96
N HIS A 345 30.72 8.10 -5.99
CA HIS A 345 31.47 8.68 -7.09
C HIS A 345 31.93 10.08 -6.69
N GLY A 346 33.23 10.34 -6.83
CA GLY A 346 33.82 11.61 -6.42
C GLY A 346 35.20 11.82 -7.01
N SER A 347 35.65 13.06 -6.91
CA SER A 347 36.97 13.50 -7.36
C SER A 347 37.88 13.69 -6.15
N LEU A 348 39.07 13.10 -6.20
CA LEU A 348 40.10 13.27 -5.17
C LEU A 348 40.99 14.46 -5.53
N ILE A 349 40.97 15.48 -4.68
CA ILE A 349 41.91 16.60 -4.74
C ILE A 349 43.06 16.28 -3.80
N ALA A 350 44.22 15.95 -4.36
CA ALA A 350 45.44 15.64 -3.62
C ALA A 350 46.44 16.81 -3.66
N ASN A 351 47.43 16.77 -2.76
CA ASN A 351 48.55 17.73 -2.66
C ASN A 351 48.12 19.17 -2.32
N LEU A 352 47.16 19.32 -1.41
CA LEU A 352 46.78 20.64 -0.90
C LEU A 352 47.85 21.15 0.08
N PRO A 353 48.33 22.40 -0.07
CA PRO A 353 49.25 22.97 0.90
C PRO A 353 48.61 23.07 2.30
N PRO A 354 49.36 22.79 3.37
CA PRO A 354 48.82 22.78 4.74
C PRO A 354 48.29 24.15 5.20
N SER A 355 48.67 25.24 4.54
CA SER A 355 48.17 26.59 4.79
C SER A 355 46.80 26.90 4.14
N ILE A 356 46.43 26.16 3.10
CA ILE A 356 45.19 26.36 2.32
C ILE A 356 44.12 25.36 2.75
N PHE A 357 44.52 24.15 3.13
CA PHE A 357 43.61 23.07 3.51
C PHE A 357 42.57 23.46 4.58
N PRO A 358 42.94 24.07 5.74
CA PRO A 358 41.96 24.44 6.77
C PRO A 358 40.97 25.52 6.30
N LYS A 359 41.43 26.45 5.46
CA LYS A 359 40.61 27.53 4.89
C LYS A 359 39.61 26.99 3.88
N LEU A 360 40.02 26.01 3.07
CA LEU A 360 39.15 25.35 2.10
C LEU A 360 38.10 24.48 2.81
N LEU A 361 38.51 23.69 3.80
CA LEU A 361 37.62 22.86 4.60
C LEU A 361 36.55 23.71 5.30
N HIS A 362 36.95 24.83 5.92
CA HIS A 362 36.01 25.76 6.55
C HIS A 362 35.01 26.38 5.55
N ARG A 363 35.46 26.74 4.34
CA ARG A 363 34.57 27.27 3.29
C ARG A 363 33.58 26.22 2.78
N ILE A 364 34.03 24.99 2.57
CA ILE A 364 33.15 23.90 2.11
C ILE A 364 32.09 23.61 3.16
N ASN A 365 32.50 23.45 4.43
CA ASN A 365 31.57 23.17 5.53
C ASN A 365 30.56 24.31 5.78
N LYS A 366 30.96 25.57 5.51
CA LYS A 366 30.09 26.74 5.67
C LYS A 366 29.06 26.89 4.54
N HIS A 367 29.41 26.53 3.30
CA HIS A 367 28.51 26.72 2.15
C HIS A 367 27.62 25.52 1.88
N ARG A 368 28.18 24.30 1.87
CA ARG A 368 27.48 23.04 1.57
C ARG A 368 28.26 21.87 2.21
N PRO A 369 27.85 21.36 3.38
CA PRO A 369 28.51 20.21 4.00
C PRO A 369 28.40 18.93 3.14
N ASP A 370 27.34 18.81 2.34
CA ASP A 370 27.05 17.64 1.50
C ASP A 370 28.05 17.42 0.35
N TRP A 371 28.94 18.38 0.09
CA TRP A 371 29.96 18.26 -0.95
C TRP A 371 31.15 17.41 -0.52
N LEU A 372 31.38 17.28 0.78
CA LEU A 372 32.54 16.59 1.33
C LEU A 372 32.19 15.14 1.63
N LEU A 373 32.86 14.22 0.94
CA LEU A 373 32.68 12.78 1.14
C LEU A 373 33.70 12.21 2.12
N TRP A 374 34.94 12.68 2.03
CA TRP A 374 36.02 12.29 2.94
C TRP A 374 37.15 13.34 2.90
N HIS A 375 37.91 13.45 3.99
CA HIS A 375 39.09 14.29 4.03
C HIS A 375 40.20 13.69 4.90
N ASP A 376 41.41 14.11 4.62
CA ASP A 376 42.64 13.86 5.37
C ASP A 376 43.49 15.14 5.35
N ASP A 377 44.58 15.21 6.09
CA ASP A 377 45.35 16.46 6.31
C ASP A 377 45.88 17.12 5.02
N THR A 378 45.99 16.35 3.93
CA THR A 378 46.52 16.81 2.63
C THR A 378 45.61 16.51 1.44
N ARG A 379 44.47 15.83 1.67
CA ARG A 379 43.62 15.28 0.61
C ARG A 379 42.15 15.50 0.92
N LEU A 380 41.38 15.76 -0.13
CA LEU A 380 39.95 16.05 -0.04
C LEU A 380 39.21 15.24 -1.10
N PHE A 381 38.25 14.41 -0.70
CA PHE A 381 37.38 13.66 -1.60
C PHE A 381 36.01 14.34 -1.65
N VAL A 382 35.62 14.78 -2.84
CA VAL A 382 34.46 15.64 -3.07
C VAL A 382 33.52 14.96 -4.07
N HIS A 383 32.22 15.19 -3.93
CA HIS A 383 31.25 14.78 -4.94
C HIS A 383 31.60 15.34 -6.33
N VAL A 384 31.33 14.57 -7.40
CA VAL A 384 31.68 14.93 -8.79
C VAL A 384 31.12 16.32 -9.17
N ASP A 385 29.88 16.61 -8.77
CA ASP A 385 29.21 17.89 -9.09
C ASP A 385 29.83 19.10 -8.37
N ALA A 386 30.51 18.85 -7.25
CA ALA A 386 31.14 19.87 -6.44
C ALA A 386 32.60 20.15 -6.85
N GLU A 387 33.22 19.28 -7.66
CA GLU A 387 34.58 19.46 -8.16
C GLU A 387 34.82 20.83 -8.83
N PRO A 388 33.97 21.32 -9.76
CA PRO A 388 34.22 22.58 -10.45
C PRO A 388 34.15 23.77 -9.48
N SER A 389 33.25 23.71 -8.51
CA SER A 389 33.05 24.75 -7.49
C SER A 389 34.20 24.79 -6.49
N VAL A 390 34.69 23.62 -6.05
CA VAL A 390 35.86 23.53 -5.16
C VAL A 390 37.13 23.98 -5.88
N ARG A 391 37.29 23.65 -7.17
CA ARG A 391 38.40 24.18 -7.99
C ARG A 391 38.35 25.71 -8.14
N ARG A 392 37.16 26.32 -8.25
CA ARG A 392 37.03 27.80 -8.26
C ARG A 392 37.47 28.43 -6.96
N LEU A 393 37.19 27.79 -5.82
CA LEU A 393 37.61 28.25 -4.49
C LEU A 393 39.13 28.13 -4.26
N LEU A 394 39.79 27.23 -5.00
CA LEU A 394 41.25 27.04 -4.99
C LEU A 394 42.00 28.02 -5.90
N ARG A 395 41.33 28.60 -6.90
CA ARG A 395 41.98 29.62 -7.73
C ARG A 395 42.29 30.84 -6.86
N PRO A 396 43.55 31.32 -6.82
CA PRO A 396 43.85 32.57 -6.16
C PRO A 396 43.00 33.65 -6.81
N ASN A 397 42.37 34.50 -5.98
CA ASN A 397 41.61 35.67 -6.41
C ASN A 397 42.46 36.48 -7.41
N HIS A 398 42.27 36.27 -8.71
CA HIS A 398 42.85 37.13 -9.75
C HIS A 398 42.24 38.54 -9.72
N ALA A 399 41.25 38.79 -8.84
CA ALA A 399 40.65 40.10 -8.62
C ALA A 399 41.50 41.06 -7.75
N ALA A 400 42.56 40.59 -7.07
CA ALA A 400 43.39 41.45 -6.22
C ALA A 400 44.70 41.94 -6.87
N ALA A 401 45.03 41.45 -8.07
CA ALA A 401 46.28 41.79 -8.77
C ALA A 401 46.13 42.85 -9.88
N ALA A 402 44.90 43.33 -10.14
CA ALA A 402 44.62 44.28 -11.22
C ALA A 402 44.58 45.76 -10.79
N SER A 403 44.89 46.10 -9.52
CA SER A 403 44.84 47.48 -9.02
C SER A 403 46.18 48.08 -8.58
N SER A 404 47.33 47.45 -8.89
CA SER A 404 48.65 48.05 -8.62
C SER A 404 49.63 47.86 -9.77
N SER A 405 49.33 48.42 -10.93
CA SER A 405 50.35 48.70 -11.95
C SER A 405 49.75 49.54 -13.07
N TYR A 406 49.95 50.85 -13.02
CA TYR A 406 50.47 51.70 -14.11
C TYR A 406 50.63 53.13 -13.56
N PRO A 407 51.58 53.90 -14.13
CA PRO A 407 52.73 54.49 -13.45
C PRO A 407 52.47 55.84 -12.76
#